data_AF-A0A0E3GRK9-F1
#
_entry.id   AF-A0A0E3GRK9-F1
#
_cell.length_a   1.000
_cell.length_b   1.000
_cell.length_c   1.000
_cell.angle_alpha   90.00
_cell.angle_beta   90.00
_cell.angle_gamma   90.00
#
_symmetry.space_group_name_H-M   'P 1'
#
loop_
_entity.id
_entity.type
_entity.pdbx_description
1 polymer ?
#
loop_
_entity_poly.entity_id
_entity_poly.type
_entity_poly.pdbx_seq_one_letter_code
_entity_poly.pdbx_strand_id
1 'polypeptide(L)'
;MKRKEWTILIYANGNNELEPEIWESKLDAEKVGSSSNISVVMQIGRESRDVVKIIRPTCNISFDNEVWTGVRRYYILKDKSMLLKDLGKVNMADYKTLYDFIIWGINTYKARKYMLILSGHGAYFVATLPDLSQSKPCMMGVSEMCKAINLVKADTGVDIDILVLDMCYMNLIEIVYELGKNKVNTTKNILTYIERGPLIGMPYSKIIACISKSNTENDVNVILKNIVENLNLDLVAIKVNHEKLKKIKYLVSRLAYNCLNNNEDIMSSFVLSSFTNSNNINQKYVEELKNKISSLIIHSKIINYNNKKLINIVVREKYGEAGIEYFLPYYYKLSFSKNNFWTNILSNKKLDENINFENVPPGQFIVAPRGLRNIIWTVNYDLTEDEVNNIVKELYSNKHWDYSFDDISKFTIDD
;
A
#
# COMPACT_ATOMS: atom_id res chain seq x y z
N MET A 1 32.42 10.97 5.28
CA MET A 1 31.36 11.95 4.94
C MET A 1 30.54 12.24 6.20
N LYS A 2 30.15 13.50 6.43
CA LYS A 2 29.27 13.89 7.54
C LYS A 2 27.88 13.30 7.34
N ARG A 3 27.30 12.68 8.38
CA ARG A 3 25.94 12.12 8.37
C ARG A 3 24.93 13.25 8.10
N LYS A 4 24.03 13.05 7.14
CA LYS A 4 22.96 14.01 6.82
C LYS A 4 21.82 13.91 7.84
N GLU A 5 20.91 14.88 7.84
CA GLU A 5 19.76 14.87 8.74
C GLU A 5 18.73 13.86 8.28
N TRP A 6 18.37 13.89 6.98
CA TRP A 6 17.42 12.95 6.39
C TRP A 6 17.98 12.23 5.17
N THR A 7 17.57 10.97 5.02
CA THR A 7 17.56 10.28 3.73
C THR A 7 16.13 9.87 3.40
N ILE A 8 15.67 10.27 2.21
CA ILE A 8 14.38 9.91 1.65
C ILE A 8 14.63 8.86 0.57
N LEU A 9 14.08 7.66 0.79
CA LEU A 9 14.14 6.52 -0.12
C LEU A 9 12.79 6.40 -0.82
N ILE A 10 12.75 6.54 -2.13
CA ILE A 10 11.52 6.48 -2.92
C ILE A 10 11.56 5.21 -3.79
N TYR A 11 10.63 4.28 -3.55
CA TYR A 11 10.45 3.07 -4.35
C TYR A 11 9.16 3.22 -5.14
N ALA A 12 9.27 3.57 -6.41
CA ALA A 12 8.15 3.95 -7.26
C ALA A 12 8.01 2.98 -8.43
N ASN A 13 6.95 2.18 -8.42
CA ASN A 13 6.77 1.10 -9.38
C ASN A 13 5.88 1.52 -10.55
N GLY A 14 6.52 1.91 -11.65
CA GLY A 14 5.88 2.13 -12.95
C GLY A 14 6.10 0.97 -13.93
N ASN A 15 6.41 -0.26 -13.51
CA ASN A 15 6.43 -1.43 -14.40
C ASN A 15 4.99 -1.89 -14.75
N ASN A 16 4.08 -0.94 -14.98
CA ASN A 16 2.64 -1.11 -15.21
C ASN A 16 2.09 0.18 -15.86
N GLU A 17 0.77 0.31 -15.96
CA GLU A 17 0.06 1.42 -16.58
C GLU A 17 0.19 2.79 -15.87
N LEU A 18 0.75 2.84 -14.65
CA LEU A 18 1.11 4.06 -13.93
C LEU A 18 2.47 4.63 -14.33
N GLU A 19 3.17 4.02 -15.29
CA GLU A 19 4.46 4.54 -15.75
C GLU A 19 4.47 6.05 -16.05
N PRO A 20 3.42 6.64 -16.69
CA PRO A 20 3.35 8.09 -16.90
C PRO A 20 3.42 8.88 -15.59
N GLU A 21 2.58 8.51 -14.63
CA GLU A 21 2.44 9.20 -13.35
C GLU A 21 3.66 8.99 -12.44
N ILE A 22 4.27 7.81 -12.50
CA ILE A 22 5.50 7.49 -11.78
C ILE A 22 6.69 8.29 -12.35
N TRP A 23 6.75 8.48 -13.67
CA TRP A 23 7.71 9.37 -14.30
C TRP A 23 7.51 10.83 -13.87
N GLU A 24 6.28 11.33 -13.92
CA GLU A 24 5.94 12.67 -13.44
C GLU A 24 6.28 12.87 -11.96
N SER A 25 6.12 11.84 -11.12
CA SER A 25 6.51 11.89 -9.71
C SER A 25 8.02 12.07 -9.52
N LYS A 26 8.85 11.50 -10.40
CA LYS A 26 10.30 11.78 -10.42
C LYS A 26 10.56 13.23 -10.79
N LEU A 27 9.92 13.75 -11.84
CA LEU A 27 10.06 15.14 -12.26
C LEU A 27 9.60 16.12 -11.17
N ASP A 28 8.54 15.79 -10.45
CA ASP A 28 8.09 16.56 -9.29
C ASP A 28 9.15 16.55 -8.18
N ALA A 29 9.74 15.40 -7.86
CA ALA A 29 10.84 15.33 -6.89
C ALA A 29 12.06 16.19 -7.31
N GLU A 30 12.36 16.28 -8.61
CA GLU A 30 13.41 17.14 -9.18
C GLU A 30 13.15 18.64 -9.02
N LYS A 31 11.94 19.09 -8.66
CA LYS A 31 11.71 20.53 -8.36
C LYS A 31 12.45 21.00 -7.11
N VAL A 32 12.82 20.07 -6.22
CA VAL A 32 13.53 20.36 -4.96
C VAL A 32 14.82 19.55 -4.85
N GLY A 33 14.72 18.23 -5.02
CA GLY A 33 15.83 17.28 -4.98
C GLY A 33 16.61 17.23 -3.66
N SER A 34 17.80 16.62 -3.73
CA SER A 34 18.74 16.50 -2.61
C SER A 34 19.44 17.83 -2.30
N SER A 35 19.87 17.99 -1.06
CA SER A 35 20.62 19.16 -0.57
C SER A 35 21.85 18.75 0.28
N SER A 36 22.51 19.72 0.91
CA SER A 36 23.59 19.45 1.86
C SER A 36 23.11 18.67 3.11
N ASN A 37 21.85 18.84 3.51
CA ASN A 37 21.27 18.24 4.72
C ASN A 37 20.36 17.03 4.45
N ILE A 38 19.94 16.82 3.19
CA ILE A 38 19.03 15.73 2.80
C ILE A 38 19.57 14.99 1.58
N SER A 39 19.50 13.67 1.61
CA SER A 39 19.64 12.84 0.40
C SER A 39 18.28 12.34 -0.03
N VAL A 40 17.96 12.47 -1.31
CA VAL A 40 16.77 11.89 -1.94
C VAL A 40 17.24 10.93 -3.01
N VAL A 41 16.89 9.64 -2.85
CA VAL A 41 17.18 8.61 -3.85
C VAL A 41 15.93 7.86 -4.23
N MET A 42 15.84 7.51 -5.50
CA MET A 42 14.66 6.87 -6.07
C MET A 42 15.06 5.62 -6.85
N GLN A 43 14.39 4.50 -6.59
CA GLN A 43 14.35 3.37 -7.51
C GLN A 43 13.01 3.42 -8.24
N ILE A 44 13.08 3.55 -9.55
CA ILE A 44 11.92 3.77 -10.42
C ILE A 44 11.86 2.68 -11.49
N GLY A 45 10.69 2.07 -11.64
CA GLY A 45 10.35 1.15 -12.73
C GLY A 45 9.60 1.87 -13.83
N ARG A 46 9.82 1.47 -15.09
CA ARG A 46 9.12 1.99 -16.26
C ARG A 46 8.78 0.87 -17.23
N GLU A 47 7.50 0.69 -17.46
CA GLU A 47 6.96 -0.06 -18.58
C GLU A 47 7.01 0.77 -19.88
N SER A 48 7.01 0.09 -21.02
CA SER A 48 6.88 0.76 -22.31
C SER A 48 5.57 1.52 -22.44
N ARG A 49 5.63 2.75 -22.96
CA ARG A 49 4.45 3.57 -23.28
C ARG A 49 3.49 2.87 -24.25
N ASP A 50 3.99 1.98 -25.09
CA ASP A 50 3.16 1.14 -25.98
C ASP A 50 2.26 0.20 -25.18
N VAL A 51 2.79 -0.49 -24.17
CA VAL A 51 1.98 -1.32 -23.25
C VAL A 51 1.01 -0.46 -22.45
N VAL A 52 1.43 0.74 -22.01
CA VAL A 52 0.51 1.66 -21.31
C VAL A 52 -0.65 2.06 -22.23
N LYS A 53 -0.41 2.30 -23.53
CA LYS A 53 -1.47 2.62 -24.50
C LYS A 53 -2.43 1.47 -24.76
N ILE A 54 -1.94 0.22 -24.74
CA ILE A 54 -2.83 -0.96 -24.78
C ILE A 54 -3.76 -0.93 -23.57
N ILE A 55 -3.22 -0.67 -22.37
CA ILE A 55 -4.01 -0.66 -21.12
C ILE A 55 -4.95 0.54 -21.04
N ARG A 56 -4.52 1.72 -21.51
CA ARG A 56 -5.23 3.02 -21.37
C ARG A 56 -5.43 3.67 -22.75
N PRO A 57 -6.25 3.08 -23.64
CA PRO A 57 -6.33 3.50 -25.04
C PRO A 57 -6.90 4.91 -25.23
N THR A 58 -7.71 5.40 -24.28
CA THR A 58 -8.31 6.75 -24.32
C THR A 58 -7.42 7.82 -23.70
N CYS A 59 -6.32 7.44 -23.04
CA CYS A 59 -5.45 8.39 -22.38
C CYS A 59 -4.45 9.02 -23.37
N ASN A 60 -4.46 10.35 -23.44
CA ASN A 60 -3.46 11.09 -24.22
C ASN A 60 -2.13 11.12 -23.47
N ILE A 61 -1.32 10.09 -23.68
CA ILE A 61 -0.02 9.93 -23.04
C ILE A 61 1.04 10.63 -23.88
N SER A 62 1.62 11.72 -23.37
CA SER A 62 2.78 12.34 -24.00
C SER A 62 4.00 11.41 -23.95
N PHE A 63 4.72 11.31 -25.06
CA PHE A 63 6.05 10.73 -25.04
C PHE A 63 7.02 11.79 -24.52
N ASP A 64 7.78 11.43 -23.49
CA ASP A 64 8.93 12.21 -23.06
C ASP A 64 10.14 11.94 -23.98
N ASN A 65 11.17 12.79 -23.88
CA ASN A 65 12.40 12.65 -24.66
C ASN A 65 13.32 11.51 -24.15
N GLU A 66 12.99 10.87 -23.02
CA GLU A 66 13.81 9.85 -22.36
C GLU A 66 13.17 8.46 -22.48
N VAL A 67 13.19 7.87 -23.67
CA VAL A 67 12.58 6.55 -23.89
C VAL A 67 13.47 5.43 -23.35
N TRP A 68 13.12 4.89 -22.18
CA TRP A 68 13.76 3.69 -21.61
C TRP A 68 12.75 2.87 -20.79
N THR A 69 13.01 1.56 -20.67
CA THR A 69 12.19 0.62 -19.88
C THR A 69 13.04 -0.18 -18.91
N GLY A 70 12.41 -0.77 -17.90
CA GLY A 70 13.07 -1.53 -16.83
C GLY A 70 13.16 -0.73 -15.54
N VAL A 71 14.18 -0.98 -14.73
CA VAL A 71 14.32 -0.38 -13.39
C VAL A 71 15.65 0.36 -13.27
N ARG A 72 15.61 1.58 -12.75
CA ARG A 72 16.80 2.42 -12.52
C ARG A 72 16.82 3.02 -11.14
N ARG A 73 18.02 3.36 -10.65
CA ARG A 73 18.25 4.12 -9.43
C ARG A 73 18.80 5.49 -9.75
N TYR A 74 18.25 6.51 -9.11
CA TYR A 74 18.65 7.90 -9.28
C TYR A 74 18.98 8.55 -7.94
N TYR A 75 20.00 9.41 -7.94
CA TYR A 75 20.17 10.43 -6.93
C TYR A 75 19.44 11.67 -7.42
N ILE A 76 18.36 12.04 -6.72
CA ILE A 76 17.49 13.12 -7.17
C ILE A 76 18.17 14.44 -6.84
N LEU A 77 18.34 15.27 -7.86
CA LEU A 77 18.88 16.62 -7.75
C LEU A 77 17.83 17.60 -8.26
N LYS A 78 17.99 18.87 -7.88
CA LYS A 78 17.17 19.91 -8.47
C LYS A 78 17.41 19.95 -9.98
N ASP A 79 16.34 20.07 -10.75
CA ASP A 79 16.29 20.17 -12.22
C ASP A 79 16.68 18.88 -12.97
N LYS A 80 17.77 18.19 -12.60
CA LYS A 80 18.21 16.96 -13.29
C LYS A 80 18.87 15.95 -12.37
N SER A 81 18.23 14.79 -12.19
CA SER A 81 18.76 13.67 -11.39
C SER A 81 19.97 13.00 -12.04
N MET A 82 20.86 12.49 -11.19
CA MET A 82 22.00 11.67 -11.60
C MET A 82 21.59 10.19 -11.61
N LEU A 83 21.74 9.52 -12.75
CA LEU A 83 21.60 8.06 -12.85
C LEU A 83 22.72 7.39 -12.04
N LEU A 84 22.34 6.59 -11.06
CA LEU A 84 23.27 5.83 -10.22
C LEU A 84 23.50 4.42 -10.73
N LYS A 85 22.42 3.77 -11.18
CA LYS A 85 22.47 2.38 -11.63
C LYS A 85 21.30 2.06 -12.55
N ASP A 86 21.59 1.38 -13.65
CA ASP A 86 20.59 0.65 -14.43
C ASP A 86 20.52 -0.79 -13.91
N LEU A 87 19.33 -1.22 -13.49
CA LEU A 87 19.09 -2.56 -12.97
C LEU A 87 18.48 -3.48 -14.04
N GLY A 88 18.10 -2.96 -15.21
CA GLY A 88 17.43 -3.72 -16.25
C GLY A 88 16.05 -4.23 -15.80
N LYS A 89 15.70 -5.47 -16.21
CA LYS A 89 14.40 -6.10 -15.92
C LYS A 89 14.36 -6.74 -14.53
N VAL A 90 14.40 -5.92 -13.48
CA VAL A 90 14.18 -6.38 -12.11
C VAL A 90 12.69 -6.35 -11.79
N ASN A 91 12.22 -7.39 -11.10
CA ASN A 91 10.86 -7.47 -10.61
C ASN A 91 10.66 -6.55 -9.40
N MET A 92 9.89 -5.48 -9.58
CA MET A 92 9.59 -4.52 -8.52
C MET A 92 8.49 -4.98 -7.56
N ALA A 93 7.75 -6.04 -7.92
CA ALA A 93 6.80 -6.71 -7.04
C ALA A 93 7.47 -7.75 -6.12
N ASP A 94 8.77 -8.06 -6.28
CA ASP A 94 9.50 -8.87 -5.31
C ASP A 94 9.85 -8.05 -4.05
N TYR A 95 9.43 -8.52 -2.89
CA TYR A 95 9.77 -7.90 -1.61
C TYR A 95 11.28 -7.93 -1.32
N LYS A 96 12.04 -8.85 -1.95
CA LYS A 96 13.50 -8.86 -1.89
C LYS A 96 14.09 -7.67 -2.63
N THR A 97 13.56 -7.31 -3.79
CA THR A 97 13.96 -6.09 -4.51
C THR A 97 13.74 -4.83 -3.67
N LEU A 98 12.59 -4.77 -2.97
CA LEU A 98 12.31 -3.67 -2.03
C LEU A 98 13.32 -3.65 -0.88
N TYR A 99 13.53 -4.79 -0.24
CA TYR A 99 14.52 -4.93 0.84
C TYR A 99 15.92 -4.49 0.38
N ASP A 100 16.38 -4.98 -0.77
CA ASP A 100 17.69 -4.65 -1.35
C ASP A 100 17.83 -3.15 -1.61
N PHE A 101 16.77 -2.48 -2.09
CA PHE A 101 16.77 -1.04 -2.25
C PHE A 101 16.90 -0.31 -0.92
N ILE A 102 16.16 -0.71 0.11
CA ILE A 102 16.21 -0.07 1.43
C ILE A 102 17.59 -0.24 2.05
N ILE A 103 18.14 -1.45 2.06
CA ILE A 103 19.47 -1.75 2.61
C ILE A 103 20.56 -0.98 1.86
N TRP A 104 20.52 -0.99 0.53
CA TRP A 104 21.45 -0.21 -0.29
C TRP A 104 21.36 1.29 0.03
N GLY A 105 20.14 1.84 0.14
CA GLY A 105 19.90 3.25 0.42
C GLY A 105 20.44 3.66 1.78
N ILE A 106 20.14 2.88 2.83
CA ILE A 106 20.65 3.11 4.20
C ILE A 106 22.17 2.98 4.26
N ASN A 107 22.77 2.06 3.51
CA ASN A 107 24.23 1.86 3.51
C ASN A 107 24.99 2.93 2.73
N THR A 108 24.42 3.40 1.62
CA THR A 108 25.05 4.40 0.76
C THR A 108 24.84 5.81 1.30
N TYR A 109 23.65 6.11 1.83
CA TYR A 109 23.27 7.45 2.28
C TYR A 109 22.96 7.43 3.78
N LYS A 110 24.01 7.62 4.59
CA LYS A 110 23.93 7.65 6.05
C LYS A 110 23.25 8.94 6.53
N ALA A 111 22.12 8.82 7.22
CA ALA A 111 21.38 9.95 7.79
C ALA A 111 20.87 9.67 9.20
N ARG A 112 20.50 10.73 9.94
CA ARG A 112 19.95 10.60 11.30
C ARG A 112 18.54 10.03 11.29
N LYS A 113 17.71 10.47 10.36
CA LYS A 113 16.33 10.03 10.16
C LYS A 113 16.12 9.50 8.73
N TYR A 114 15.21 8.56 8.58
CA TYR A 114 14.88 7.95 7.29
C TYR A 114 13.38 8.03 6.99
N MET A 115 13.08 8.45 5.76
CA MET A 115 11.75 8.33 5.17
C MET A 115 11.80 7.30 4.05
N LEU A 116 10.86 6.36 4.04
CA LEU A 116 10.65 5.41 2.95
C LEU A 116 9.29 5.71 2.32
N ILE A 117 9.26 5.95 1.01
CA ILE A 117 8.05 6.15 0.22
C ILE A 117 7.87 4.95 -0.71
N LEU A 118 6.72 4.29 -0.64
CA LEU A 118 6.31 3.23 -1.57
C LEU A 118 5.17 3.77 -2.43
N SER A 119 5.34 3.75 -3.75
CA SER A 119 4.40 4.38 -4.69
C SER A 119 3.99 3.45 -5.84
N GLY A 120 2.69 3.39 -6.07
CA GLY A 120 2.04 2.58 -7.10
C GLY A 120 0.62 2.19 -6.71
N HIS A 121 0.11 1.07 -7.26
CA HIS A 121 -1.20 0.56 -6.87
C HIS A 121 -1.20 -0.20 -5.53
N GLY A 122 -2.36 -0.17 -4.87
CA GLY A 122 -2.65 -0.95 -3.67
C GLY A 122 -3.97 -1.70 -3.80
N ALA A 123 -4.00 -2.95 -3.37
CA ALA A 123 -5.18 -3.82 -3.36
C ALA A 123 -5.48 -4.31 -1.93
N TYR A 124 -5.82 -3.35 -1.06
CA TYR A 124 -6.15 -3.59 0.35
C TYR A 124 -5.06 -4.39 1.09
N PHE A 125 -5.43 -5.49 1.76
CA PHE A 125 -4.52 -6.35 2.50
C PHE A 125 -3.86 -7.44 1.62
N VAL A 126 -4.25 -7.55 0.35
CA VAL A 126 -3.84 -8.67 -0.52
C VAL A 126 -2.45 -8.40 -1.07
N ALA A 127 -2.33 -7.38 -1.91
CA ALA A 127 -1.10 -7.07 -2.62
C ALA A 127 -0.98 -5.58 -3.00
N THR A 128 0.19 -5.17 -3.46
CA THR A 128 0.58 -3.80 -3.84
C THR A 128 1.54 -3.84 -5.03
N LEU A 129 1.87 -2.68 -5.60
CA LEU A 129 2.98 -2.50 -6.53
C LEU A 129 2.99 -3.55 -7.67
N PRO A 130 1.99 -3.53 -8.57
CA PRO A 130 1.91 -4.47 -9.69
C PRO A 130 3.10 -4.33 -10.63
N ASP A 131 3.61 -5.46 -11.13
CA ASP A 131 4.65 -5.54 -12.13
C ASP A 131 4.17 -6.41 -13.29
N LEU A 132 3.92 -5.75 -14.43
CA LEU A 132 3.47 -6.31 -15.70
C LEU A 132 4.63 -6.47 -16.70
N SER A 133 5.87 -6.24 -16.27
CA SER A 133 7.07 -6.39 -17.10
C SER A 133 7.68 -7.79 -17.05
N GLN A 134 7.12 -8.66 -16.21
CA GLN A 134 7.60 -10.02 -15.95
C GLN A 134 6.96 -11.06 -16.88
N SER A 135 7.40 -12.32 -16.79
CA SER A 135 6.83 -13.44 -17.55
C SER A 135 5.41 -13.82 -17.14
N LYS A 136 4.93 -13.29 -16.01
CA LYS A 136 3.54 -13.37 -15.54
C LYS A 136 3.21 -12.07 -14.81
N PRO A 137 1.97 -11.54 -14.91
CA PRO A 137 1.58 -10.37 -14.15
C PRO A 137 1.60 -10.70 -12.66
N CYS A 138 2.23 -9.84 -11.85
CA CYS A 138 2.41 -10.11 -10.43
C CYS A 138 2.27 -8.85 -9.59
N MET A 139 2.00 -9.02 -8.29
CA MET A 139 1.92 -7.94 -7.30
C MET A 139 2.67 -8.35 -6.03
N MET A 140 3.23 -7.37 -5.32
CA MET A 140 3.89 -7.59 -4.04
C MET A 140 2.85 -7.86 -2.96
N GLY A 141 2.86 -9.06 -2.37
CA GLY A 141 2.00 -9.37 -1.24
C GLY A 141 2.21 -8.39 -0.08
N VAL A 142 1.12 -7.92 0.55
CA VAL A 142 1.21 -6.95 1.66
C VAL A 142 1.95 -7.55 2.87
N SER A 143 1.77 -8.84 3.13
CA SER A 143 2.51 -9.56 4.18
C SER A 143 4.01 -9.56 3.89
N GLU A 144 4.40 -9.83 2.64
CA GLU A 144 5.79 -9.79 2.17
C GLU A 144 6.38 -8.37 2.22
N MET A 145 5.63 -7.34 1.82
CA MET A 145 6.04 -5.94 1.96
C MET A 145 6.34 -5.59 3.42
N CYS A 146 5.43 -5.91 4.34
CA CYS A 146 5.63 -5.68 5.77
C CYS A 146 6.82 -6.48 6.31
N LYS A 147 7.04 -7.71 5.82
CA LYS A 147 8.21 -8.53 6.17
C LYS A 147 9.51 -7.86 5.74
N ALA A 148 9.62 -7.42 4.49
CA ALA A 148 10.80 -6.72 3.97
C ALA A 148 11.15 -5.51 4.85
N ILE A 149 10.16 -4.68 5.15
CA ILE A 149 10.33 -3.48 5.98
C ILE A 149 10.76 -3.84 7.41
N ASN A 150 10.13 -4.84 8.03
CA ASN A 150 10.44 -5.23 9.41
C ASN A 150 11.85 -5.82 9.57
N LEU A 151 12.43 -6.43 8.53
CA LEU A 151 13.79 -6.98 8.58
C LEU A 151 14.87 -5.89 8.62
N VAL A 152 14.63 -4.72 8.01
CA VAL A 152 15.62 -3.64 7.84
C VAL A 152 16.33 -3.27 9.14
N LYS A 153 15.60 -3.14 10.26
CA LYS A 153 16.21 -2.73 11.54
C LYS A 153 17.14 -3.80 12.10
N ALA A 154 16.81 -5.08 11.93
CA ALA A 154 17.66 -6.17 12.40
C ALA A 154 19.04 -6.12 11.72
N ASP A 155 19.09 -5.79 10.43
CA ASP A 155 20.32 -5.84 9.64
C ASP A 155 21.11 -4.52 9.64
N THR A 156 20.44 -3.40 9.88
CA THR A 156 21.06 -2.06 9.79
C THR A 156 21.11 -1.29 11.11
N GLY A 157 20.35 -1.71 12.12
CA GLY A 157 20.09 -0.96 13.35
C GLY A 157 19.22 0.29 13.18
N VAL A 158 18.87 0.66 11.94
CA VAL A 158 18.20 1.91 11.59
C VAL A 158 16.67 1.77 11.70
N ASP A 159 16.04 2.84 12.15
CA ASP A 159 14.58 3.00 12.13
C ASP A 159 14.13 3.67 10.82
N ILE A 160 12.93 3.32 10.37
CA ILE A 160 12.19 4.11 9.38
C ILE A 160 11.29 5.07 10.17
N ASP A 161 11.72 6.33 10.26
CA ASP A 161 11.00 7.37 10.99
C ASP A 161 9.64 7.66 10.36
N ILE A 162 9.56 7.70 9.03
CA ILE A 162 8.30 7.88 8.30
C ILE A 162 8.23 6.87 7.15
N LEU A 163 7.23 5.98 7.19
CA LEU A 163 6.82 5.17 6.05
C LEU A 163 5.65 5.87 5.35
N VAL A 164 5.85 6.32 4.12
CA VAL A 164 4.78 6.86 3.28
C VAL A 164 4.29 5.74 2.37
N LEU A 165 3.01 5.41 2.49
CA LEU A 165 2.32 4.48 1.61
C LEU A 165 1.50 5.31 0.61
N ASP A 166 2.15 5.67 -0.49
CA ASP A 166 1.55 6.40 -1.61
C ASP A 166 0.79 5.43 -2.53
N MET A 167 -0.18 4.73 -1.92
CA MET A 167 -0.97 3.66 -2.52
C MET A 167 -2.37 3.63 -1.90
N CYS A 168 -3.39 3.27 -2.68
CA CYS A 168 -4.76 3.16 -2.20
C CYS A 168 -4.93 2.05 -1.13
N TYR A 169 -5.85 2.29 -0.20
CA TYR A 169 -6.36 1.37 0.82
C TYR A 169 -5.33 0.82 1.80
N MET A 170 -4.24 1.56 2.01
CA MET A 170 -3.20 1.20 2.98
C MET A 170 -3.52 1.62 4.42
N ASN A 171 -4.65 2.30 4.66
CA ASN A 171 -5.12 2.70 5.99
C ASN A 171 -5.84 1.58 6.76
N LEU A 172 -5.39 0.33 6.66
CA LEU A 172 -5.96 -0.83 7.36
C LEU A 172 -5.22 -1.11 8.67
N ILE A 173 -5.95 -1.39 9.75
CA ILE A 173 -5.37 -1.71 11.06
C ILE A 173 -4.51 -2.97 11.00
N GLU A 174 -4.84 -3.91 10.12
CA GLU A 174 -4.06 -5.12 9.86
C GLU A 174 -2.65 -4.79 9.38
N ILE A 175 -2.53 -3.83 8.46
CA ILE A 175 -1.24 -3.37 7.92
C ILE A 175 -0.45 -2.65 9.01
N VAL A 176 -1.09 -1.74 9.75
CA VAL A 176 -0.46 -1.02 10.87
C VAL A 176 0.00 -2.02 11.94
N TYR A 177 -0.78 -3.07 12.22
CA TYR A 177 -0.42 -4.14 13.13
C TYR A 177 0.80 -4.91 12.63
N GLU A 178 0.86 -5.32 11.36
CA GLU A 178 2.02 -6.04 10.83
C GLU A 178 3.33 -5.26 10.97
N LEU A 179 3.27 -3.94 10.79
CA LEU A 179 4.41 -3.03 10.95
C LEU A 179 4.75 -2.70 12.41
N GLY A 180 3.84 -2.99 13.34
CA GLY A 180 3.96 -2.66 14.76
C GLY A 180 3.92 -3.83 15.74
N LYS A 181 3.85 -5.06 15.23
CA LYS A 181 3.64 -6.28 16.05
C LYS A 181 4.81 -6.64 16.95
N ASN A 182 6.00 -6.11 16.70
CA ASN A 182 7.19 -6.40 17.51
C ASN A 182 7.34 -5.34 18.62
N LYS A 183 8.01 -5.68 19.72
CA LYS A 183 8.34 -4.70 20.77
C LYS A 183 9.31 -3.63 20.25
N VAL A 184 10.24 -4.04 19.41
CA VAL A 184 11.18 -3.16 18.71
C VAL A 184 10.80 -3.17 17.22
N ASN A 185 10.08 -2.14 16.79
CA ASN A 185 9.63 -2.00 15.41
C ASN A 185 10.61 -1.15 14.58
N THR A 186 10.79 -1.52 13.31
CA THR A 186 11.51 -0.73 12.30
C THR A 186 10.78 0.59 12.02
N THR A 187 9.47 0.51 11.75
CA THR A 187 8.66 1.68 11.40
C THR A 187 8.17 2.40 12.65
N LYS A 188 8.35 3.72 12.70
CA LYS A 188 7.86 4.57 13.82
C LYS A 188 6.53 5.24 13.53
N ASN A 189 6.37 5.73 12.30
CA ASN A 189 5.18 6.46 11.88
C ASN A 189 4.83 6.10 10.42
N ILE A 190 3.55 6.14 10.09
CA ILE A 190 3.02 5.88 8.75
C ILE A 190 2.27 7.12 8.28
N LEU A 191 2.44 7.49 7.01
CA LEU A 191 1.62 8.48 6.31
C LEU A 191 0.97 7.78 5.12
N THR A 192 -0.36 7.90 4.98
CA THR A 192 -1.10 7.25 3.90
C THR A 192 -2.37 8.02 3.57
N TYR A 193 -2.96 7.71 2.43
CA TYR A 193 -4.31 8.14 2.07
C TYR A 193 -5.36 7.59 3.03
N ILE A 194 -6.43 8.35 3.20
CA ILE A 194 -7.70 7.84 3.73
C ILE A 194 -8.44 7.22 2.53
N GLU A 195 -8.40 5.89 2.45
CA GLU A 195 -8.96 5.04 1.40
C GLU A 195 -8.32 5.19 0.01
N ARG A 196 -8.41 6.32 -0.69
CA ARG A 196 -7.91 6.44 -2.06
C ARG A 196 -7.01 7.66 -2.24
N GLY A 197 -6.01 7.52 -3.09
CA GLY A 197 -5.20 8.63 -3.60
C GLY A 197 -5.57 8.98 -5.05
N PRO A 198 -5.15 10.16 -5.54
CA PRO A 198 -5.24 10.48 -6.96
C PRO A 198 -4.25 9.63 -7.77
N LEU A 199 -4.50 9.46 -9.06
CA LEU A 199 -3.65 8.67 -9.96
C LEU A 199 -2.20 9.18 -9.98
N ILE A 200 -2.01 10.51 -9.92
CA ILE A 200 -0.69 11.17 -9.93
C ILE A 200 0.13 10.95 -8.64
N GLY A 201 -0.46 10.38 -7.59
CA GLY A 201 0.21 10.18 -6.30
C GLY A 201 0.42 11.46 -5.47
N MET A 202 1.31 11.38 -4.48
CA MET A 202 1.63 12.51 -3.60
C MET A 202 2.66 13.46 -4.26
N PRO A 203 2.55 14.78 -4.08
CA PRO A 203 3.52 15.72 -4.63
C PRO A 203 4.84 15.70 -3.83
N TYR A 204 5.82 14.93 -4.31
CA TYR A 204 7.11 14.72 -3.66
C TYR A 204 7.91 16.00 -3.46
N SER A 205 7.82 16.98 -4.36
CA SER A 205 8.39 18.31 -4.16
C SER A 205 7.96 18.93 -2.83
N LYS A 206 6.65 18.88 -2.51
CA LYS A 206 6.11 19.44 -1.27
C LYS A 206 6.54 18.65 -0.04
N ILE A 207 6.60 17.32 -0.13
CA ILE A 207 7.09 16.46 0.96
C ILE A 207 8.56 16.76 1.22
N ILE A 208 9.42 16.73 0.19
CA ILE A 208 10.85 17.02 0.31
C ILE A 208 11.07 18.44 0.85
N ALA A 209 10.28 19.43 0.42
CA ALA A 209 10.35 20.79 0.94
C ALA A 209 9.96 20.88 2.43
N CYS A 210 8.94 20.14 2.88
CA CYS A 210 8.57 20.08 4.30
C CYS A 210 9.71 19.48 5.15
N ILE A 211 10.36 18.41 4.67
CA ILE A 211 11.52 17.82 5.36
C ILE A 211 12.72 18.78 5.34
N SER A 212 12.96 19.46 4.21
CA SER A 212 14.07 20.42 4.05
C SER A 212 14.00 21.63 4.98
N LYS A 213 12.78 22.07 5.31
CA LYS A 213 12.55 23.16 6.27
C LYS A 213 12.59 22.70 7.73
N SER A 214 12.66 21.39 7.97
CA SER A 214 12.70 20.86 9.34
C SER A 214 14.11 20.93 9.93
N ASN A 215 14.22 21.45 11.14
CA ASN A 215 15.44 21.49 11.93
C ASN A 215 15.70 20.10 12.56
N THR A 216 16.94 19.85 12.95
CA THR A 216 17.38 18.54 13.50
C THR A 216 16.60 18.12 14.75
N GLU A 217 16.17 19.10 15.54
CA GLU A 217 15.41 18.96 16.78
C GLU A 217 13.90 18.78 16.55
N ASN A 218 13.40 19.00 15.33
CA ASN A 218 11.96 18.94 15.08
C ASN A 218 11.43 17.54 15.34
N ASP A 219 10.38 17.48 16.16
CA ASP A 219 9.58 16.30 16.37
C ASP A 219 8.99 15.84 15.03
N VAL A 220 9.16 14.56 14.72
CA VAL A 220 8.60 13.91 13.52
C VAL A 220 7.08 14.09 13.45
N ASN A 221 6.39 14.18 14.60
CA ASN A 221 4.96 14.46 14.63
C ASN A 221 4.61 15.84 14.06
N VAL A 222 5.42 16.87 14.36
CA VAL A 222 5.24 18.23 13.82
C VAL A 222 5.49 18.23 12.32
N ILE A 223 6.51 17.50 11.86
CA ILE A 223 6.79 17.33 10.43
C ILE A 223 5.60 16.65 9.73
N LEU A 224 5.06 15.57 10.29
CA LEU A 224 3.90 14.86 9.73
C LEU A 224 2.65 15.73 9.69
N LYS A 225 2.37 16.48 10.76
CA LYS A 225 1.29 17.47 10.77
C LYS A 225 1.46 18.50 9.65
N ASN A 226 2.65 19.06 9.49
CA ASN A 226 2.94 20.02 8.43
C ASN A 226 2.76 19.40 7.04
N ILE A 227 3.19 18.17 6.81
CA ILE A 227 2.96 17.48 5.53
C ILE A 227 1.45 17.35 5.28
N VAL A 228 0.70 16.77 6.23
CA VAL A 228 -0.75 16.55 6.07
C VAL A 228 -1.51 17.86 5.82
N GLU A 229 -1.16 18.95 6.50
CA GLU A 229 -1.82 20.25 6.29
C GLU A 229 -1.51 20.89 4.94
N ASN A 230 -0.25 20.81 4.49
CA ASN A 230 0.21 21.44 3.25
C ASN A 230 -0.13 20.64 1.98
N LEU A 231 -0.51 19.37 2.14
CA LEU A 231 -1.01 18.56 1.05
C LEU A 231 -2.54 18.74 0.93
N ASN A 232 -3.00 18.92 -0.30
CA ASN A 232 -4.43 18.98 -0.61
C ASN A 232 -4.95 17.56 -0.91
N LEU A 233 -4.79 16.65 0.05
CA LEU A 233 -5.15 15.23 -0.05
C LEU A 233 -5.84 14.75 1.23
N ASP A 234 -6.71 13.76 1.11
CA ASP A 234 -7.30 13.06 2.26
C ASP A 234 -6.22 12.15 2.89
N LEU A 235 -5.58 12.59 3.97
CA LEU A 235 -4.40 11.93 4.55
C LEU A 235 -4.57 11.66 6.03
N VAL A 236 -3.94 10.58 6.49
CA VAL A 236 -3.79 10.24 7.91
C VAL A 236 -2.32 9.90 8.22
N ALA A 237 -1.82 10.52 9.29
CA ALA A 237 -0.54 10.18 9.90
C ALA A 237 -0.78 9.35 11.16
N ILE A 238 -0.11 8.19 11.24
CA ILE A 238 -0.35 7.15 12.24
C ILE A 238 0.95 6.86 12.99
N LYS A 239 0.88 6.81 14.32
CA LYS A 239 1.95 6.36 15.20
C LYS A 239 1.91 4.84 15.32
N VAL A 240 3.04 4.18 15.05
CA VAL A 240 3.18 2.74 15.28
C VAL A 240 3.52 2.49 16.75
N ASN A 241 2.64 1.78 17.47
CA ASN A 241 2.82 1.50 18.89
C ASN A 241 2.40 0.06 19.24
N HIS A 242 3.37 -0.75 19.67
CA HIS A 242 3.19 -2.17 19.94
C HIS A 242 2.06 -2.47 20.94
N GLU A 243 2.07 -1.84 22.11
CA GLU A 243 1.10 -2.11 23.18
C GLU A 243 -0.32 -1.73 22.77
N LYS A 244 -0.48 -0.59 22.10
CA LYS A 244 -1.78 -0.16 21.56
C LYS A 244 -2.28 -1.14 20.49
N LEU A 245 -1.42 -1.56 19.56
CA LEU A 245 -1.78 -2.48 18.48
C LEU A 245 -2.13 -3.88 19.00
N LYS A 246 -1.38 -4.39 19.99
CA LYS A 246 -1.70 -5.63 20.69
C LYS A 246 -3.08 -5.56 21.36
N LYS A 247 -3.38 -4.44 22.05
CA LYS A 247 -4.69 -4.22 22.66
C LYS A 247 -5.81 -4.08 21.62
N ILE A 248 -5.56 -3.42 20.50
CA ILE A 248 -6.53 -3.29 19.39
C ILE A 248 -6.86 -4.66 18.81
N LYS A 249 -5.85 -5.50 18.49
CA LYS A 249 -6.07 -6.87 18.03
C LYS A 249 -6.93 -7.67 19.01
N TYR A 250 -6.64 -7.57 20.32
CA TYR A 250 -7.46 -8.20 21.36
C TYR A 250 -8.91 -7.72 21.32
N LEU A 251 -9.14 -6.40 21.27
CA LEU A 251 -10.50 -5.83 21.24
C LEU A 251 -11.28 -6.27 20.00
N VAL A 252 -10.65 -6.27 18.82
CA VAL A 252 -11.24 -6.76 17.57
C VAL A 252 -11.63 -8.23 17.69
N SER A 253 -10.74 -9.07 18.23
CA SER A 253 -11.04 -10.49 18.44
C SER A 253 -12.15 -10.71 19.48
N ARG A 254 -12.22 -9.90 20.54
CA ARG A 254 -13.27 -10.01 21.56
C ARG A 254 -14.64 -9.59 21.04
N LEU A 255 -14.67 -8.54 20.22
CA LEU A 255 -15.89 -8.11 19.53
C LEU A 255 -16.40 -9.22 18.62
N ALA A 256 -15.53 -9.77 17.76
CA ALA A 256 -15.89 -10.90 16.90
C ALA A 256 -16.43 -12.08 17.70
N TYR A 257 -15.75 -12.48 18.78
CA TYR A 257 -16.19 -13.57 19.65
C TYR A 257 -17.60 -13.35 20.20
N ASN A 258 -17.86 -12.17 20.78
CA ASN A 258 -19.15 -11.90 21.42
C ASN A 258 -20.30 -11.94 20.41
N CYS A 259 -20.09 -11.39 19.21
CA CYS A 259 -21.14 -11.37 18.19
C CYS A 259 -21.40 -12.76 17.61
N LEU A 260 -20.36 -13.57 17.37
CA LEU A 260 -20.52 -14.96 16.96
C LEU A 260 -21.27 -15.77 18.03
N ASN A 261 -21.01 -15.53 19.32
CA ASN A 261 -21.68 -16.21 20.42
C ASN A 261 -23.16 -15.81 20.54
N ASN A 262 -23.51 -14.57 20.18
CA ASN A 262 -24.87 -14.05 20.29
C ASN A 262 -25.67 -14.15 18.97
N ASN A 263 -25.09 -14.72 17.90
CA ASN A 263 -25.63 -14.67 16.53
C ASN A 263 -25.98 -13.24 16.07
N GLU A 264 -25.19 -12.25 16.52
CA GLU A 264 -25.32 -10.86 16.09
C GLU A 264 -24.56 -10.64 14.77
N ASP A 265 -25.21 -10.02 13.80
CA ASP A 265 -24.52 -9.60 12.57
C ASP A 265 -23.66 -8.35 12.83
N ILE A 266 -22.32 -8.55 12.80
CA ILE A 266 -21.36 -7.45 12.97
C ILE A 266 -21.34 -6.53 11.75
N MET A 267 -21.62 -7.07 10.56
CA MET A 267 -21.36 -6.36 9.32
C MET A 267 -22.31 -5.18 9.12
N SER A 268 -23.60 -5.38 9.43
CA SER A 268 -24.56 -4.27 9.52
C SER A 268 -24.22 -3.27 10.64
N SER A 269 -23.72 -3.73 11.80
CA SER A 269 -23.50 -2.88 13.00
C SER A 269 -22.14 -2.15 13.08
N PHE A 270 -21.13 -2.55 12.31
CA PHE A 270 -19.84 -1.84 12.22
C PHE A 270 -19.83 -0.79 11.10
N VAL A 271 -20.65 -1.00 10.06
CA VAL A 271 -20.85 -0.08 8.93
C VAL A 271 -21.83 1.04 9.32
N LEU A 272 -22.90 0.72 10.04
CA LEU A 272 -23.81 1.71 10.59
C LEU A 272 -23.34 2.10 12.00
N SER A 273 -23.31 3.38 12.31
CA SER A 273 -23.10 3.91 13.66
C SER A 273 -24.17 3.49 14.69
N SER A 274 -25.00 2.49 14.39
CA SER A 274 -26.19 2.09 15.13
C SER A 274 -25.95 0.80 15.91
N PHE A 275 -25.21 0.90 17.02
CA PHE A 275 -25.48 0.03 18.17
C PHE A 275 -26.62 0.66 18.98
N THR A 276 -27.81 0.80 18.38
CA THR A 276 -28.96 1.33 19.09
C THR A 276 -29.75 0.24 19.83
N ASN A 277 -29.42 -1.05 19.65
CA ASN A 277 -30.15 -2.15 20.27
C ASN A 277 -29.33 -3.40 20.68
N SER A 278 -27.99 -3.39 20.64
CA SER A 278 -27.20 -4.52 21.17
C SER A 278 -26.87 -4.30 22.66
N ASN A 279 -26.85 -5.38 23.45
CA ASN A 279 -26.39 -5.42 24.84
C ASN A 279 -25.26 -4.41 25.18
N ASN A 280 -25.41 -3.70 26.31
CA ASN A 280 -24.52 -2.64 26.86
C ASN A 280 -23.00 -2.97 26.80
N ILE A 281 -22.64 -4.26 26.77
CA ILE A 281 -21.26 -4.76 26.73
C ILE A 281 -20.59 -4.54 25.37
N ASN A 282 -21.26 -4.79 24.24
CA ASN A 282 -20.65 -4.68 22.91
C ASN A 282 -20.35 -3.22 22.55
N GLN A 283 -21.24 -2.31 22.94
CA GLN A 283 -21.03 -0.86 22.78
C GLN A 283 -19.76 -0.39 23.50
N LYS A 284 -19.51 -0.87 24.72
CA LYS A 284 -18.27 -0.55 25.47
C LYS A 284 -17.00 -1.00 24.74
N TYR A 285 -17.00 -2.20 24.17
CA TYR A 285 -15.84 -2.71 23.41
C TYR A 285 -15.63 -1.92 22.11
N VAL A 286 -16.70 -1.54 21.42
CA VAL A 286 -16.65 -0.71 20.20
C VAL A 286 -16.09 0.67 20.51
N GLU A 287 -16.56 1.29 21.59
CA GLU A 287 -16.06 2.60 22.04
C GLU A 287 -14.60 2.53 22.47
N GLU A 288 -14.21 1.51 23.26
CA GLU A 288 -12.80 1.29 23.62
C GLU A 288 -11.93 1.09 22.38
N LEU A 289 -12.39 0.29 21.41
CA LEU A 289 -11.68 0.05 20.16
C LEU A 289 -11.52 1.35 19.34
N LYS A 290 -12.59 2.13 19.16
CA LYS A 290 -12.54 3.44 18.51
C LYS A 290 -11.53 4.35 19.19
N ASN A 291 -11.58 4.46 20.52
CA ASN A 291 -10.65 5.27 21.30
C ASN A 291 -9.20 4.81 21.12
N LYS A 292 -8.93 3.49 21.10
CA LYS A 292 -7.58 2.96 20.88
C LYS A 292 -7.08 3.22 19.47
N ILE A 293 -7.90 3.02 18.45
CA ILE A 293 -7.56 3.32 17.04
C ILE A 293 -7.28 4.81 16.89
N SER A 294 -8.16 5.68 17.36
CA SER A 294 -7.97 7.13 17.32
C SER A 294 -6.70 7.57 18.04
N SER A 295 -6.33 6.90 19.15
CA SER A 295 -5.08 7.20 19.87
C SER A 295 -3.80 6.85 19.10
N LEU A 296 -3.88 6.16 17.96
CA LEU A 296 -2.75 5.96 17.05
C LEU A 296 -2.57 7.16 16.12
N ILE A 297 -3.58 8.00 15.91
CA ILE A 297 -3.56 9.07 14.92
C ILE A 297 -2.74 10.24 15.46
N ILE A 298 -1.73 10.65 14.69
CA ILE A 298 -0.92 11.83 14.97
C ILE A 298 -1.64 13.07 14.45
N HIS A 299 -2.09 13.00 13.19
CA HIS A 299 -2.83 14.07 12.52
C HIS A 299 -3.57 13.52 11.31
N SER A 300 -4.64 14.17 10.89
CA SER A 300 -5.39 13.80 9.67
C SER A 300 -6.05 15.01 9.04
N LYS A 301 -6.29 14.94 7.74
CA LYS A 301 -7.05 15.94 6.99
C LYS A 301 -8.00 15.23 6.04
N ILE A 302 -9.27 15.60 6.08
CA ILE A 302 -10.31 15.18 5.14
C ILE A 302 -10.80 16.45 4.45
N ILE A 303 -10.69 16.51 3.13
CA ILE A 303 -11.06 17.68 2.33
C ILE A 303 -12.55 17.65 2.00
N ASN A 304 -13.05 16.48 1.61
CA ASN A 304 -14.45 16.31 1.26
C ASN A 304 -15.20 15.69 2.43
N TYR A 305 -16.24 16.37 2.93
CA TYR A 305 -17.04 15.87 4.06
C TYR A 305 -17.69 14.53 3.70
N ASN A 306 -17.15 13.44 4.26
CA ASN A 306 -17.65 12.09 4.09
C ASN A 306 -17.43 11.34 5.41
N ASN A 307 -18.27 10.36 5.70
CA ASN A 307 -18.14 9.50 6.89
C ASN A 307 -16.97 8.50 6.77
N LYS A 308 -15.87 8.88 6.09
CA LYS A 308 -14.69 8.05 5.90
C LYS A 308 -14.02 7.78 7.24
N LYS A 309 -13.69 6.51 7.47
CA LYS A 309 -12.91 6.09 8.63
C LYS A 309 -11.43 6.34 8.36
N LEU A 310 -10.77 7.01 9.30
CA LEU A 310 -9.34 7.36 9.20
C LEU A 310 -8.46 6.10 9.14
N ILE A 311 -8.77 5.10 9.97
CA ILE A 311 -8.17 3.77 9.94
C ILE A 311 -9.30 2.74 9.84
N ASN A 312 -9.24 1.91 8.81
CA ASN A 312 -10.21 0.86 8.51
C ASN A 312 -9.80 -0.48 9.12
N ILE A 313 -10.76 -1.39 9.20
CA ILE A 313 -10.57 -2.82 9.45
C ILE A 313 -11.07 -3.54 8.20
N VAL A 314 -10.48 -4.68 7.84
CA VAL A 314 -10.99 -5.49 6.73
C VAL A 314 -12.42 -5.94 7.03
N VAL A 315 -13.32 -5.75 6.05
CA VAL A 315 -14.75 -6.11 6.10
C VAL A 315 -15.14 -6.79 4.79
N ARG A 316 -16.22 -7.58 4.76
CA ARG A 316 -16.52 -8.48 3.62
C ARG A 316 -16.97 -7.74 2.35
N GLU A 317 -17.59 -6.58 2.48
CA GLU A 317 -18.31 -5.88 1.40
C GLU A 317 -17.40 -5.18 0.38
N LYS A 318 -16.08 -5.20 0.58
CA LYS A 318 -15.13 -4.41 -0.23
C LYS A 318 -14.41 -5.20 -1.34
N TYR A 319 -14.83 -6.44 -1.64
CA TYR A 319 -14.08 -7.38 -2.50
C TYR A 319 -14.77 -7.78 -3.82
N GLY A 320 -15.82 -7.08 -4.23
CA GLY A 320 -16.53 -7.31 -5.50
C GLY A 320 -17.11 -8.73 -5.61
N GLU A 321 -17.41 -9.15 -6.84
CA GLU A 321 -18.03 -10.45 -7.14
C GLU A 321 -17.20 -11.67 -6.72
N ALA A 322 -15.87 -11.56 -6.69
CA ALA A 322 -15.02 -12.66 -6.24
C ALA A 322 -15.24 -13.02 -4.75
N GLY A 323 -15.82 -12.09 -3.99
CA GLY A 323 -15.98 -12.20 -2.56
C GLY A 323 -14.64 -12.09 -1.82
N ILE A 324 -14.73 -11.90 -0.51
CA ILE A 324 -13.54 -11.88 0.34
C ILE A 324 -12.91 -13.28 0.45
N GLU A 325 -13.72 -14.32 0.27
CA GLU A 325 -13.41 -15.73 0.46
C GLU A 325 -12.18 -16.15 -0.37
N TYR A 326 -12.12 -15.71 -1.63
CA TYR A 326 -10.99 -15.93 -2.52
C TYR A 326 -9.68 -15.35 -1.96
N PHE A 327 -9.76 -14.24 -1.21
CA PHE A 327 -8.60 -13.53 -0.67
C PHE A 327 -8.25 -13.92 0.78
N LEU A 328 -9.09 -14.70 1.46
CA LEU A 328 -8.83 -15.11 2.84
C LEU A 328 -7.52 -15.87 3.07
N PRO A 329 -7.01 -16.72 2.13
CA PRO A 329 -5.69 -17.30 2.28
C PRO A 329 -4.58 -16.25 2.44
N TYR A 330 -4.70 -15.09 1.76
CA TYR A 330 -3.78 -13.96 1.90
C TYR A 330 -3.96 -13.20 3.22
N TYR A 331 -5.21 -13.03 3.67
CA TYR A 331 -5.51 -12.45 4.98
C TYR A 331 -4.88 -13.29 6.10
N TYR A 332 -4.95 -14.61 5.94
CA TYR A 332 -4.41 -15.57 6.89
C TYR A 332 -2.88 -15.52 6.98
N LYS A 333 -2.16 -14.94 6.01
CA LYS A 333 -0.71 -14.69 6.12
C LYS A 333 -0.37 -13.61 7.15
N LEU A 334 -1.31 -12.72 7.47
CA LEU A 334 -1.09 -11.62 8.40
C LEU A 334 -1.06 -12.15 9.83
N SER A 335 -0.11 -11.69 10.63
CA SER A 335 -0.09 -11.98 12.08
C SER A 335 -1.33 -11.43 12.80
N PHE A 336 -2.00 -10.42 12.25
CA PHE A 336 -3.28 -9.92 12.78
C PHE A 336 -4.38 -10.99 12.80
N SER A 337 -4.46 -11.86 11.79
CA SER A 337 -5.51 -12.90 11.67
C SER A 337 -5.28 -14.09 12.61
N LYS A 338 -4.03 -14.34 13.01
CA LYS A 338 -3.67 -15.47 13.88
C LYS A 338 -4.26 -15.32 15.27
N ASN A 339 -4.98 -16.34 15.74
CA ASN A 339 -5.68 -16.34 17.04
C ASN A 339 -6.60 -15.11 17.17
N ASN A 340 -7.37 -14.83 16.13
CA ASN A 340 -8.27 -13.69 16.08
C ASN A 340 -9.61 -14.11 15.46
N PHE A 341 -10.68 -14.03 16.24
CA PHE A 341 -12.04 -14.41 15.83
C PHE A 341 -12.60 -13.53 14.71
N TRP A 342 -11.95 -12.40 14.38
CA TRP A 342 -12.31 -11.64 13.18
C TRP A 342 -12.19 -12.50 11.91
N THR A 343 -11.28 -13.46 11.89
CA THR A 343 -11.15 -14.42 10.79
C THR A 343 -12.43 -15.23 10.60
N ASN A 344 -13.10 -15.66 11.68
CA ASN A 344 -14.39 -16.35 11.63
C ASN A 344 -15.47 -15.48 10.99
N ILE A 345 -15.51 -14.20 11.35
CA ILE A 345 -16.45 -13.22 10.75
C ILE A 345 -16.21 -13.09 9.25
N LEU A 346 -14.95 -12.91 8.83
CA LEU A 346 -14.60 -12.76 7.42
C LEU A 346 -14.84 -14.04 6.61
N SER A 347 -14.66 -15.22 7.22
CA SER A 347 -14.86 -16.52 6.58
C SER A 347 -16.29 -17.06 6.67
N ASN A 348 -17.21 -16.31 7.29
CA ASN A 348 -18.57 -16.78 7.59
C ASN A 348 -18.60 -18.11 8.36
N LYS A 349 -17.71 -18.26 9.34
CA LYS A 349 -17.57 -19.47 10.16
C LYS A 349 -18.02 -19.22 11.59
N LYS A 350 -18.60 -20.25 12.23
CA LYS A 350 -18.95 -20.25 13.66
C LYS A 350 -17.71 -20.42 14.53
N LEU A 351 -17.89 -20.30 15.85
CA LEU A 351 -16.79 -20.37 16.84
C LEU A 351 -16.12 -21.75 16.91
N ASP A 352 -16.91 -22.80 16.69
CA ASP A 352 -16.52 -24.21 16.77
C ASP A 352 -16.03 -24.77 15.43
N GLU A 353 -16.14 -24.01 14.35
CA GLU A 353 -15.69 -24.43 13.02
C GLU A 353 -14.19 -24.21 12.84
N ASN A 354 -13.51 -25.24 12.34
CA ASN A 354 -12.10 -25.14 11.98
C ASN A 354 -11.94 -24.24 10.74
N ILE A 355 -11.06 -23.24 10.86
CA ILE A 355 -10.68 -22.37 9.75
C ILE A 355 -9.33 -22.81 9.23
N ASN A 356 -9.35 -23.52 8.11
CA ASN A 356 -8.16 -23.90 7.36
C ASN A 356 -8.21 -23.24 6.00
N PHE A 357 -7.19 -22.47 5.68
CA PHE A 357 -6.96 -21.96 4.34
C PHE A 357 -5.77 -22.70 3.73
N GLU A 358 -5.75 -22.77 2.40
CA GLU A 358 -4.58 -23.24 1.69
C GLU A 358 -3.35 -22.42 2.09
N ASN A 359 -2.23 -23.12 2.26
CA ASN A 359 -0.97 -22.46 2.61
C ASN A 359 -0.42 -21.72 1.39
N VAL A 360 -0.55 -20.40 1.39
CA VAL A 360 0.04 -19.55 0.35
C VAL A 360 1.52 -19.35 0.65
N PRO A 361 2.44 -19.83 -0.21
CA PRO A 361 3.86 -19.68 0.03
C PRO A 361 4.27 -18.20 0.10
N PRO A 362 5.34 -17.86 0.83
CA PRO A 362 5.88 -16.52 0.79
C PRO A 362 6.34 -16.16 -0.63
N GLY A 363 5.83 -15.06 -1.17
CA GLY A 363 6.09 -14.71 -2.55
C GLY A 363 5.12 -13.67 -3.11
N GLN A 364 5.24 -13.45 -4.41
CA GLN A 364 4.38 -12.55 -5.16
C GLN A 364 2.97 -13.13 -5.31
N PHE A 365 1.99 -12.24 -5.35
CA PHE A 365 0.65 -12.56 -5.81
C PHE A 365 0.68 -12.60 -7.34
N ILE A 366 0.48 -13.77 -7.93
CA ILE A 366 0.30 -13.87 -9.39
C ILE A 366 -1.12 -13.43 -9.72
N VAL A 367 -1.23 -12.48 -10.64
CA VAL A 367 -2.52 -11.88 -11.01
C VAL A 367 -3.18 -12.77 -12.06
N ALA A 368 -4.27 -13.43 -11.69
CA ALA A 368 -5.09 -14.16 -12.66
C ALA A 368 -5.72 -13.21 -13.70
N PRO A 369 -6.11 -13.67 -14.91
CA PRO A 369 -6.72 -12.82 -15.94
C PRO A 369 -7.88 -11.96 -15.41
N ARG A 370 -8.79 -12.52 -14.60
CA ARG A 370 -9.88 -11.77 -13.96
C ARG A 370 -9.39 -10.65 -13.05
N GLY A 371 -8.31 -10.89 -12.30
CA GLY A 371 -7.67 -9.86 -11.47
C GLY A 371 -7.08 -8.73 -12.32
N LEU A 372 -6.45 -9.09 -13.45
CA LEU A 372 -5.89 -8.11 -14.37
C LEU A 372 -6.99 -7.27 -15.02
N ARG A 373 -8.10 -7.89 -15.45
CA ARG A 373 -9.30 -7.20 -15.93
C ARG A 373 -9.77 -6.12 -14.94
N ASN A 374 -9.83 -6.45 -13.65
CA ASN A 374 -10.25 -5.49 -12.62
C ASN A 374 -9.27 -4.31 -12.48
N ILE A 375 -7.96 -4.55 -12.58
CA ILE A 375 -6.96 -3.48 -12.58
C ILE A 375 -7.18 -2.55 -13.77
N ILE A 376 -7.31 -3.11 -14.98
CA ILE A 376 -7.55 -2.34 -16.21
C ILE A 376 -8.86 -1.54 -16.10
N TRP A 377 -9.92 -2.14 -15.59
CA TRP A 377 -11.20 -1.46 -15.38
C TRP A 377 -11.06 -0.23 -14.49
N THR A 378 -10.24 -0.31 -13.44
CA THR A 378 -10.11 0.80 -12.47
C THR A 378 -9.53 2.08 -13.06
N VAL A 379 -8.84 2.00 -14.20
CA VAL A 379 -8.24 3.15 -14.90
C VAL A 379 -8.94 3.47 -16.23
N ASN A 380 -10.01 2.73 -16.58
CA ASN A 380 -10.79 2.90 -17.81
C ASN A 380 -12.31 2.77 -17.52
N TYR A 381 -12.84 3.65 -16.68
CA TYR A 381 -14.25 3.60 -16.25
C TYR A 381 -15.26 3.93 -17.36
N ASP A 382 -14.77 4.44 -18.49
CA ASP A 382 -15.53 4.83 -19.68
C ASP A 382 -15.66 3.70 -20.71
N LEU A 383 -14.88 2.62 -20.57
CA LEU A 383 -14.93 1.48 -21.48
C LEU A 383 -16.02 0.48 -21.09
N THR A 384 -16.54 -0.22 -22.10
CA THR A 384 -17.43 -1.38 -21.94
C THR A 384 -16.66 -2.61 -21.49
N GLU A 385 -17.38 -3.62 -20.99
CA GLU A 385 -16.77 -4.88 -20.61
C GLU A 385 -16.03 -5.58 -21.76
N ASP A 386 -16.63 -5.62 -22.95
CA ASP A 386 -16.00 -6.27 -24.10
C ASP A 386 -14.69 -5.57 -24.50
N GLU A 387 -14.64 -4.24 -24.40
CA GLU A 387 -13.41 -3.48 -24.64
C GLU A 387 -12.33 -3.82 -23.61
N VAL A 388 -12.66 -3.86 -22.32
CA VAL A 388 -11.71 -4.25 -21.26
C VAL A 388 -11.23 -5.70 -21.46
N ASN A 389 -12.12 -6.62 -21.82
CA ASN A 389 -11.78 -8.01 -22.10
C ASN A 389 -10.85 -8.14 -23.32
N ASN A 390 -11.02 -7.29 -24.34
CA ASN A 390 -10.14 -7.25 -25.50
C ASN A 390 -8.74 -6.71 -25.13
N ILE A 391 -8.65 -5.70 -24.27
CA ILE A 391 -7.37 -5.20 -23.73
C ILE A 391 -6.61 -6.32 -23.01
N VAL A 392 -7.30 -7.11 -22.16
CA VAL A 392 -6.69 -8.26 -21.46
C VAL A 392 -6.11 -9.26 -22.47
N LYS A 393 -6.88 -9.65 -23.50
CA LYS A 393 -6.42 -10.57 -24.56
C LYS A 393 -5.21 -10.03 -25.30
N GLU A 394 -5.24 -8.74 -25.66
CA GLU A 394 -4.13 -8.08 -26.35
C GLU A 394 -2.86 -8.07 -25.50
N LEU A 395 -2.96 -7.78 -24.19
CA LEU A 395 -1.81 -7.83 -23.28
C LEU A 395 -1.22 -9.22 -23.14
N TYR A 396 -2.04 -10.25 -22.96
CA TYR A 396 -1.55 -11.63 -22.87
C TYR A 396 -0.82 -12.04 -24.14
N SER A 397 -1.35 -11.66 -25.31
CA SER A 397 -0.69 -11.86 -26.60
C SER A 397 0.63 -11.09 -26.72
N ASN A 398 0.61 -9.78 -26.42
CA ASN A 398 1.77 -8.89 -26.50
C ASN A 398 2.91 -9.30 -25.56
N LYS A 399 2.58 -9.75 -24.34
CA LYS A 399 3.53 -10.16 -23.32
C LYS A 399 3.92 -11.64 -23.38
N HIS A 400 3.31 -12.41 -24.28
CA HIS A 400 3.46 -13.87 -24.38
C HIS A 400 3.20 -14.58 -23.04
N TRP A 401 2.19 -14.13 -22.31
CA TRP A 401 1.75 -14.79 -21.08
C TRP A 401 0.93 -16.03 -21.42
N ASP A 402 1.17 -17.12 -20.69
CA ASP A 402 0.43 -18.36 -20.84
C ASP A 402 -1.01 -18.17 -20.33
N TYR A 403 -1.99 -18.63 -21.13
CA TYR A 403 -3.42 -18.66 -20.80
C TYR A 403 -3.77 -19.81 -19.84
N SER A 404 -2.79 -20.47 -19.22
CA SER A 404 -2.98 -21.60 -18.33
C SER A 404 -3.65 -21.22 -16.98
N PHE A 405 -4.68 -20.39 -16.96
CA PHE A 405 -5.68 -20.23 -15.89
C PHE A 405 -6.94 -19.55 -16.49
N ASP A 406 -7.99 -20.35 -16.67
CA ASP A 406 -9.36 -20.05 -17.09
C ASP A 406 -9.62 -19.43 -18.48
N ASP A 407 -10.43 -20.17 -19.24
CA ASP A 407 -10.96 -19.83 -20.56
C ASP A 407 -11.69 -18.48 -20.52
N ILE A 408 -11.20 -17.51 -21.29
CA ILE A 408 -11.72 -16.15 -21.33
C ILE A 408 -13.20 -16.10 -21.74
N SER A 409 -13.69 -17.17 -22.40
CA SER A 409 -15.08 -17.33 -22.80
C SER A 409 -16.07 -17.54 -21.63
N LYS A 410 -15.59 -17.73 -20.40
CA LYS A 410 -16.44 -17.90 -19.20
C LYS A 410 -16.59 -16.65 -18.34
N PHE A 411 -16.06 -15.51 -18.77
CA PHE A 411 -16.22 -14.25 -18.05
C PHE A 411 -17.45 -13.50 -18.55
N THR A 412 -18.63 -13.90 -18.07
CA THR A 412 -19.85 -13.09 -18.09
C THR A 412 -19.96 -12.35 -16.75
N ILE A 413 -20.31 -11.07 -16.79
CA ILE A 413 -20.90 -10.37 -15.63
C ILE A 413 -22.26 -11.03 -15.37
N ASP A 414 -22.49 -11.47 -14.14
CA ASP A 414 -23.87 -11.55 -13.63
C ASP A 414 -24.10 -10.25 -12.84
N ASP A 415 -25.14 -9.51 -13.25
CA ASP A 415 -25.48 -8.10 -12.94
C ASP A 415 -25.31 -7.62 -11.47
#